data_AF-A0A951H447-F1
#
_entry.id   AF-A0A951H447-F1
#
_cell.length_a   1.000
_cell.length_b   1.000
_cell.length_c   1.000
_cell.angle_alpha   90.00
_cell.angle_beta   90.00
_cell.angle_gamma   90.00
#
_symmetry.space_group_name_H-M   'P 1'
#
loop_
_entity.id
_entity.type
_entity.pdbx_description
1 polymer ?
#
loop_
_entity_poly.entity_id
_entity_poly.type
_entity_poly.pdbx_seq_one_letter_code
_entity_poly.pdbx_strand_id
1 'polypeptide(L)' 'MLLVSRTGMVAEVERDAVDRQARQVVVDAYRTACRQSLLERDAFDRALAAYRKRFPNVARDAARHAVAYILTSDGV' A
#
# COMPACT_ATOMS: atom_id res chain seq x y z
N MET A 1 27.06 -8.40 30.22
CA MET A 1 27.35 -7.57 29.03
C MET A 1 26.57 -8.17 27.87
N LEU A 2 25.35 -7.68 27.61
CA LEU A 2 24.46 -8.21 26.56
C LEU A 2 24.45 -7.21 25.40
N LEU A 3 25.11 -7.56 24.31
CA LEU A 3 24.99 -6.88 23.02
C LEU A 3 23.65 -7.30 22.41
N VAL A 4 22.59 -6.59 22.78
CA VAL A 4 21.33 -6.62 22.04
C VAL A 4 21.59 -5.92 20.71
N SER A 5 21.57 -6.68 19.62
CA SER A 5 21.62 -6.18 18.24
C SER A 5 20.43 -5.25 17.98
N ARG A 6 20.60 -3.97 18.35
CA ARG A 6 19.56 -2.93 18.42
C ARG A 6 19.07 -2.46 17.05
N THR A 7 19.65 -2.97 15.96
CA THR A 7 19.40 -2.51 14.59
C THR A 7 18.30 -3.27 13.87
N GLY A 8 17.92 -4.47 14.32
CA GLY A 8 16.88 -5.30 13.65
C GLY A 8 15.45 -4.81 13.93
N MET A 9 15.14 -4.51 15.18
CA MET A 9 13.76 -4.16 15.59
C MET A 9 13.27 -2.81 15.04
N VAL A 10 14.16 -1.84 14.80
CA VAL A 10 13.76 -0.51 14.30
C VAL A 10 13.30 -0.60 12.84
N ALA A 11 14.01 -1.39 12.02
CA ALA A 11 13.67 -1.56 10.61
C ALA A 11 12.35 -2.33 10.40
N GLU A 12 12.03 -3.27 11.29
CA GLU A 12 10.74 -3.99 11.25
C GLU A 12 9.57 -3.08 11.60
N VAL A 13 9.70 -2.26 12.64
CA VAL A 13 8.65 -1.30 13.05
C VAL A 13 8.38 -0.25 11.96
N GLU A 14 9.42 0.23 11.29
CA GLU A 14 9.28 1.17 10.17
C GLU A 14 8.62 0.53 8.94
N ARG A 15 8.96 -0.73 8.63
CA ARG A 15 8.31 -1.49 7.56
C ARG A 15 6.82 -1.70 7.83
N ASP A 16 6.46 -2.11 9.04
CA ASP A 16 5.06 -2.31 9.43
C ASP A 16 4.25 -1.01 9.39
N ALA A 17 4.87 0.13 9.72
CA ALA A 17 4.23 1.43 9.60
C ALA A 17 4.00 1.82 8.13
N VAL A 18 4.98 1.59 7.27
CA VAL A 18 4.87 1.84 5.82
C VAL A 18 3.82 0.93 5.19
N ASP A 19 3.79 -0.35 5.54
CA ASP A 19 2.83 -1.32 5.03
C ASP A 19 1.40 -0.99 5.46
N ARG A 20 1.18 -0.62 6.74
CA ARG A 20 -0.13 -0.17 7.21
C ARG A 20 -0.58 1.08 6.47
N GLN A 21 0.32 2.04 6.26
CA GLN A 21 0.00 3.25 5.53
C GLN A 21 -0.31 2.96 4.05
N ALA A 22 0.46 2.09 3.41
CA ALA A 22 0.21 1.66 2.04
C ALA A 22 -1.16 1.00 1.88
N ARG A 23 -1.51 0.08 2.79
CA ARG A 23 -2.83 -0.56 2.82
C ARG A 23 -3.95 0.46 2.95
N GLN A 24 -3.84 1.37 3.92
CA GLN A 24 -4.83 2.40 4.15
C GLN A 24 -5.06 3.25 2.90
N VAL A 25 -3.99 3.77 2.28
CA VAL A 25 -4.09 4.61 1.09
C VAL A 25 -4.77 3.89 -0.08
N VAL A 26 -4.40 2.62 -0.32
CA VAL A 26 -4.92 1.81 -1.42
C VAL A 26 -6.39 1.48 -1.21
N VAL A 27 -6.75 0.96 -0.04
CA VAL A 27 -8.11 0.53 0.29
C VAL A 27 -9.06 1.73 0.33
N ASP A 28 -8.65 2.85 0.91
CA ASP A 28 -9.48 4.07 0.96
C ASP A 28 -9.75 4.64 -0.43
N ALA A 29 -8.73 4.68 -1.28
CA ALA A 29 -8.86 5.14 -2.66
C ALA A 29 -9.77 4.22 -3.49
N TYR A 30 -9.58 2.90 -3.37
CA TYR A 30 -10.38 1.90 -4.08
C TYR A 30 -11.85 1.94 -3.64
N ARG A 31 -12.12 1.88 -2.33
CA ARG A 31 -13.49 1.96 -1.78
C ARG A 31 -14.18 3.26 -2.13
N THR A 32 -13.45 4.38 -2.16
CA THR A 32 -14.03 5.67 -2.57
C THR A 32 -14.41 5.66 -4.05
N ALA A 33 -13.60 5.05 -4.90
CA ALA A 33 -13.94 4.87 -6.31
C ALA A 33 -15.14 3.93 -6.51
N CYS A 34 -15.21 2.81 -5.79
CA CYS A 34 -16.37 1.92 -5.83
C CYS A 34 -17.65 2.63 -5.37
N ARG A 35 -17.58 3.48 -4.32
CA ARG A 35 -18.71 4.30 -3.85
C ARG A 35 -19.16 5.35 -4.88
N GLN A 36 -18.28 5.74 -5.80
CA GLN A 36 -18.59 6.63 -6.93
C GLN A 36 -19.14 5.85 -8.13
N SER A 37 -19.46 4.56 -7.97
CA SER A 37 -19.91 3.67 -9.05
C SER A 37 -18.95 3.61 -10.25
N LEU A 38 -17.65 3.80 -9.99
CA LEU A 38 -16.62 3.59 -10.99
C LEU A 38 -16.46 2.09 -11.25
N LEU A 39 -16.09 1.74 -12.50
CA LEU A 39 -15.74 0.37 -12.86
C LEU A 39 -14.51 -0.08 -12.04
N GLU A 40 -14.42 -1.38 -11.75
CA GLU A 40 -13.31 -1.96 -10.96
C GLU A 40 -11.94 -1.58 -11.51
N ARG A 41 -11.80 -1.51 -12.84
CA ARG A 41 -10.57 -1.06 -13.51
C ARG A 41 -10.22 0.40 -13.16
N ASP A 42 -11.20 1.29 -13.16
CA ASP A 42 -11.00 2.69 -12.83
C ASP A 42 -10.74 2.88 -11.34
N ALA A 43 -11.36 2.06 -10.49
CA ALA A 43 -11.09 2.01 -9.05
C ALA A 43 -9.67 1.53 -8.75
N PHE A 44 -9.18 0.52 -9.49
CA PHE A 44 -7.80 0.07 -9.41
C PHE A 44 -6.82 1.17 -9.86
N ASP A 45 -7.08 1.84 -10.98
CA ASP A 45 -6.23 2.91 -11.48
C ASP A 45 -6.18 4.11 -10.51
N ARG A 46 -7.30 4.42 -9.83
CA ARG A 46 -7.36 5.40 -8.73
C ARG A 46 -6.51 4.98 -7.54
N ALA A 47 -6.59 3.72 -7.12
CA ALA A 47 -5.79 3.19 -6.01
C ALA A 47 -4.28 3.20 -6.35
N LEU A 48 -3.92 2.83 -7.57
CA LEU A 48 -2.54 2.90 -8.08
C LEU A 48 -2.02 4.34 -8.12
N ALA A 49 -2.82 5.29 -8.57
CA ALA A 49 -2.46 6.70 -8.57
C ALA A 49 -2.22 7.23 -7.14
N ALA A 50 -3.08 6.86 -6.19
CA ALA A 50 -2.94 7.23 -4.78
C ALA A 50 -1.66 6.62 -4.17
N TYR A 51 -1.40 5.34 -4.41
CA TYR A 51 -0.19 4.65 -3.96
C TYR A 51 1.08 5.33 -4.52
N ARG A 52 1.14 5.59 -5.82
CA ARG A 52 2.31 6.22 -6.46
C ARG A 52 2.51 7.67 -6.05
N LYS A 53 1.45 8.40 -5.70
CA LYS A 53 1.55 9.75 -5.12
C LYS A 53 2.25 9.71 -3.76
N ARG A 54 1.99 8.66 -2.97
CA ARG A 54 2.62 8.47 -1.65
C ARG A 54 4.03 7.90 -1.76
N PHE A 55 4.27 7.03 -2.74
CA PHE A 55 5.53 6.32 -2.95
C PHE A 55 6.06 6.58 -4.38
N PRO A 56 6.52 7.81 -4.69
CA PRO A 56 6.93 8.18 -6.05
C PRO A 56 8.18 7.43 -6.53
N ASN A 57 8.99 6.94 -5.59
CA ASN A 57 10.23 6.19 -5.87
C ASN A 57 9.98 4.73 -6.27
N VAL A 58 8.74 4.22 -6.10
CA VAL A 58 8.40 2.85 -6.46
C VAL A 58 8.10 2.78 -7.97
N ALA A 59 8.78 1.87 -8.66
CA ALA A 59 8.54 1.62 -10.08
C ALA A 59 7.07 1.28 -10.35
N ARG A 60 6.55 1.70 -11.50
CA ARG A 60 5.11 1.55 -11.82
C ARG A 60 4.63 0.10 -11.71
N ASP A 61 5.41 -0.86 -12.22
CA ASP A 61 5.02 -2.26 -12.20
C ASP A 61 5.09 -2.85 -10.78
N ALA A 62 6.10 -2.49 -9.99
CA ALA A 62 6.15 -2.84 -8.57
C ALA A 62 4.95 -2.27 -7.80
N ALA A 63 4.55 -1.03 -8.08
CA ALA A 63 3.37 -0.41 -7.48
C ALA A 63 2.07 -1.14 -7.88
N ARG A 64 1.94 -1.58 -9.14
CA ARG A 64 0.79 -2.38 -9.59
C ARG A 64 0.68 -3.70 -8.81
N HIS A 65 1.79 -4.42 -8.68
CA HIS A 65 1.81 -5.67 -7.91
C HIS A 65 1.47 -5.44 -6.44
N ALA A 66 2.02 -4.38 -5.83
CA ALA A 66 1.72 -4.02 -4.45
C ALA A 66 0.23 -3.71 -4.23
N VAL A 67 -0.37 -2.91 -5.12
CA VAL A 67 -1.80 -2.55 -5.06
C VAL A 67 -2.68 -3.80 -5.23
N ALA A 68 -2.39 -4.64 -6.22
CA ALA A 68 -3.13 -5.88 -6.44
C ALA A 68 -3.04 -6.82 -5.23
N TYR A 69 -1.85 -6.96 -4.65
CA TYR A 69 -1.63 -7.76 -3.45
C TYR A 69 -2.41 -7.23 -2.25
N ILE A 70 -2.40 -5.91 -2.02
CA ILE A 70 -3.15 -5.27 -0.95
C ILE A 70 -4.64 -5.52 -1.11
N LEU A 71 -5.21 -5.25 -2.28
CA LEU A 71 -6.65 -5.43 -2.53
C LEU A 71 -7.07 -6.89 -2.34
N THR A 72 -6.29 -7.83 -2.88
CA THR A 72 -6.52 -9.27 -2.70
C THR A 72 -6.45 -9.69 -1.23
N SER A 73 -5.48 -9.15 -0.47
CA SER A 73 -5.28 -9.47 0.94
C SER A 73 -6.36 -8.88 1.85
N ASP A 74 -6.94 -7.75 1.47
CA ASP A 74 -8.01 -7.05 2.20
C ASP A 74 -9.42 -7.48 1.73
N GLY A 75 -9.52 -8.36 0.72
CA GLY A 75 -10.78 -8.94 0.24
C GLY A 75 -11.69 -7.94 -0.48
N VAL A 76 -11.10 -6.96 -1.17
CA VAL A 76 -11.79 -5.90 -1.92
C VAL A 76 -11.43 -5.91 -3.41
#